data_AF-A0A9X0CXL2-F1
#
_entry.id   AF-A0A9X0CXL2-F1
#
_cell.length_a   1.000
_cell.length_b   1.000
_cell.length_c   1.000
_cell.angle_alpha   90.00
_cell.angle_beta   90.00
_cell.angle_gamma   90.00
#
_symmetry.space_group_name_H-M   'P 1'
#
loop_
_entity.id
_entity.type
_entity.pdbx_description
1 polymer ?
#
loop_
_entity_poly.entity_id
_entity_poly.type
_entity_poly.pdbx_seq_one_letter_code
_entity_poly.pdbx_strand_id
1 'polypeptide(L)'
;MTEHCSVTCNSCQGEDAQCQDQEEKCSFLARKGECLTNAPYMFVKCRKSCFMCGGISSTCQDKQDNCAYLAYSGHCRSNQSHMLKVCEKSCTRCEGCLDRNKFCPEWAAKGENGIGMCEKNSPHYPYMRFYCQKSCKICSDIMSEE
;
A
#
# COMPACT_ATOMS: atom_id res chain seq x y z
N MET A 1 0.90 -20.16 20.56
CA MET A 1 2.38 -20.21 20.55
C MET A 1 2.78 -21.20 19.49
N THR A 2 3.65 -20.76 18.56
CA THR A 2 4.66 -21.53 17.79
C THR A 2 4.15 -22.76 17.02
N GLU A 3 4.41 -22.98 15.74
CA GLU A 3 5.48 -22.57 14.83
C GLU A 3 5.05 -23.02 13.40
N HIS A 4 5.61 -22.40 12.36
CA HIS A 4 5.44 -22.77 10.93
C HIS A 4 4.05 -22.55 10.30
N CYS A 5 3.70 -21.29 10.02
CA CYS A 5 2.67 -21.00 9.01
C CYS A 5 3.32 -21.11 7.61
N SER A 6 3.33 -22.33 7.09
CA SER A 6 3.74 -22.66 5.73
C SER A 6 2.80 -22.00 4.73
N VAL A 7 3.37 -21.20 3.85
CA VAL A 7 2.75 -20.55 2.70
C VAL A 7 1.87 -21.51 1.88
N THR A 8 0.58 -21.54 2.19
CA THR A 8 -0.49 -21.82 1.22
C THR A 8 -1.23 -20.53 0.97
N CYS A 9 -1.20 -20.11 -0.30
CA CYS A 9 -1.61 -18.81 -0.82
C CYS A 9 -3.13 -18.56 -0.74
N ASN A 10 -3.72 -18.58 0.47
CA ASN A 10 -5.16 -18.29 0.62
C ASN A 10 -5.65 -17.83 2.01
N SER A 11 -4.81 -17.22 2.85
CA SER A 11 -5.32 -16.56 4.07
C SER A 11 -4.45 -15.38 4.49
N CYS A 12 -4.78 -14.20 3.97
CA CYS A 12 -4.40 -12.93 4.58
C CYS A 12 -5.30 -12.71 5.81
N GLN A 13 -5.12 -13.48 6.88
CA GLN A 13 -5.82 -13.27 8.15
C GLN A 13 -5.09 -12.18 8.96
N GLY A 14 -5.16 -10.95 8.45
CA GLY A 14 -5.31 -9.79 9.30
C GLY A 14 -6.80 -9.45 9.28
N GLU A 15 -7.52 -9.72 10.37
CA GLU A 15 -8.93 -9.35 10.45
C GLU A 15 -9.06 -7.82 10.53
N ASP A 16 -9.01 -7.17 9.37
CA ASP A 16 -9.55 -5.84 9.17
C ASP A 16 -11.08 -5.97 9.20
N ALA A 17 -11.63 -6.09 10.42
CA ALA A 17 -13.06 -6.20 10.68
C ALA A 17 -13.87 -5.00 10.09
N GLN A 18 -13.18 -3.96 9.61
CA GLN A 18 -13.76 -2.77 8.98
C GLN A 18 -13.51 -2.68 7.48
N CYS A 19 -12.93 -3.71 6.84
CA CYS A 19 -12.78 -3.72 5.39
C CYS A 19 -14.06 -4.14 4.68
N GLN A 20 -14.94 -3.16 4.52
CA GLN A 20 -16.15 -3.26 3.72
C GLN A 20 -16.21 -2.14 2.68
N ASP A 21 -17.00 -2.39 1.64
CA ASP A 21 -17.44 -1.33 0.75
C ASP A 21 -18.53 -0.52 1.47
N GLN A 22 -18.42 0.80 1.39
CA GLN A 22 -19.39 1.76 1.94
C GLN A 22 -20.46 2.17 0.91
N GLU A 23 -20.31 1.73 -0.34
CA GLU A 23 -21.21 2.08 -1.45
C GLU A 23 -21.56 0.83 -2.24
N GLU A 24 -22.82 0.71 -2.66
CA GLU A 24 -23.29 -0.46 -3.44
C GLU A 24 -22.61 -0.56 -4.82
N LYS A 25 -22.27 0.59 -5.40
CA LYS A 25 -21.62 0.67 -6.72
C LYS A 25 -20.14 0.29 -6.70
N CYS A 26 -19.54 -0.03 -5.55
CA CYS A 26 -18.11 -0.30 -5.46
C CYS A 26 -17.63 -1.42 -6.38
N SER A 27 -18.39 -2.52 -6.50
CA SER A 27 -18.02 -3.62 -7.38
C SER A 27 -18.06 -3.21 -8.86
N PHE A 28 -19.03 -2.37 -9.25
CA PHE A 28 -19.12 -1.83 -10.60
C PHE A 28 -17.96 -0.87 -10.89
N LEU A 29 -17.68 0.07 -9.99
CA LEU A 29 -16.60 1.04 -10.12
C LEU A 29 -15.22 0.36 -10.17
N ALA A 30 -14.99 -0.66 -9.34
CA ALA A 30 -13.75 -1.42 -9.36
C ALA A 30 -13.54 -2.14 -10.70
N ARG A 31 -14.58 -2.77 -11.27
CA ARG A 31 -14.54 -3.38 -12.60
C ARG A 31 -14.27 -2.37 -13.72
N LYS A 32 -14.69 -1.11 -13.54
CA LYS A 32 -14.44 0.00 -14.48
C LYS A 32 -13.02 0.56 -14.36
N GLY A 33 -12.21 0.08 -13.41
CA GLY A 33 -10.83 0.55 -13.20
C GLY A 33 -10.70 1.76 -12.29
N GLU A 34 -11.77 2.16 -11.60
CA GLU A 34 -11.77 3.34 -10.71
C GLU A 34 -10.78 3.21 -9.55
N CYS A 35 -10.37 1.98 -9.19
CA CYS A 35 -9.32 1.76 -8.21
C CYS A 35 -7.98 2.43 -8.62
N LEU A 36 -7.75 2.58 -9.93
CA LEU A 36 -6.53 3.15 -10.50
C LEU A 36 -6.72 4.61 -10.95
N THR A 37 -7.90 4.97 -11.46
CA THR A 37 -8.18 6.32 -11.99
C THR A 37 -8.78 7.27 -10.95
N ASN A 38 -9.38 6.73 -9.89
CA ASN A 38 -10.04 7.47 -8.82
C ASN A 38 -9.70 6.88 -7.45
N ALA A 39 -8.42 6.59 -7.26
CA ALA A 39 -7.88 5.94 -6.07
C ALA A 39 -8.28 6.62 -4.75
N PRO A 40 -8.30 7.97 -4.61
CA PRO A 40 -8.69 8.61 -3.35
C PRO A 40 -10.14 8.31 -2.94
N TYR A 41 -11.08 8.34 -3.88
CA TYR A 41 -12.49 8.00 -3.59
C TYR A 41 -12.64 6.52 -3.27
N MET A 42 -12.06 5.66 -4.10
CA MET A 42 -12.14 4.22 -3.93
C MET A 42 -11.48 3.75 -2.63
N PHE A 43 -10.44 4.46 -2.17
CA PHE A 43 -9.77 4.20 -0.90
C PHE A 43 -10.67 4.43 0.32
N VAL A 44 -11.52 5.45 0.28
CA VAL A 44 -12.42 5.73 1.39
C VAL A 44 -13.67 4.86 1.32
N LYS A 45 -14.20 4.66 0.11
CA LYS A 45 -15.53 4.10 -0.10
C LYS A 45 -15.56 2.64 -0.53
N CYS A 46 -14.53 2.15 -1.21
CA CYS A 46 -14.58 0.88 -1.94
C CYS A 46 -13.36 -0.01 -1.70
N ARG A 47 -12.91 -0.05 -0.44
CA ARG A 47 -11.69 -0.79 -0.06
C ARG A 47 -11.79 -2.27 -0.41
N LYS A 48 -12.94 -2.90 -0.16
CA LYS A 48 -13.12 -4.33 -0.40
C LYS A 48 -13.15 -4.64 -1.88
N SER A 49 -13.94 -3.92 -2.66
CA SER A 49 -14.02 -4.10 -4.12
C SER A 49 -12.69 -3.85 -4.84
N CYS A 50 -11.82 -2.98 -4.30
CA CYS A 50 -10.48 -2.74 -4.84
C CYS A 50 -9.38 -3.65 -4.27
N PHE A 51 -9.74 -4.69 -3.50
CA PHE A 51 -8.79 -5.57 -2.83
C PHE A 51 -7.79 -4.80 -1.94
N MET A 52 -8.24 -3.69 -1.37
CA MET A 52 -7.47 -2.90 -0.39
C MET A 52 -7.72 -3.36 1.05
N CYS A 53 -8.40 -4.51 1.22
CA CYS A 53 -8.51 -5.17 2.52
C CYS A 53 -7.17 -5.79 2.92
N GLY A 54 -6.79 -5.62 4.19
CA GLY A 54 -5.44 -5.91 4.66
C GLY A 54 -4.59 -4.64 4.72
N GLY A 55 -5.15 -3.57 5.28
CA GLY A 55 -4.41 -2.37 5.63
C GLY A 55 -3.93 -2.47 7.06
N ILE A 56 -2.65 -2.12 7.29
CA ILE A 56 -2.07 -1.72 8.58
C ILE A 56 -2.59 -2.61 9.70
N SER A 57 -1.90 -3.73 9.98
CA SER A 57 -2.11 -4.52 11.20
C SER A 57 -2.57 -3.58 12.32
N SER A 58 -3.65 -3.89 13.03
CA SER A 58 -4.19 -3.03 14.10
C SER A 58 -3.15 -2.73 15.19
N THR A 59 -2.02 -3.44 15.20
CA THR A 59 -0.83 -3.20 16.01
C THR A 59 0.08 -2.09 15.48
N CYS A 60 -0.04 -1.69 14.21
CA CYS A 60 0.76 -0.67 13.60
C CYS A 60 0.14 0.70 13.80
N GLN A 61 0.71 1.38 14.78
CA GLN A 61 0.38 2.73 15.16
C GLN A 61 1.68 3.52 15.26
N ASP A 62 1.56 4.82 15.05
CA ASP A 62 2.64 5.72 15.45
C ASP A 62 2.70 5.75 16.98
N LYS A 63 3.91 5.66 17.51
CA LYS A 63 4.21 5.71 18.94
C LYS A 63 4.56 7.12 19.39
N GLN A 64 4.60 8.09 18.48
CA GLN A 64 4.85 9.51 18.74
C GLN A 64 3.89 10.41 17.95
N ASP A 65 3.55 11.55 18.53
CA ASP A 65 2.57 12.50 17.96
C ASP A 65 3.10 13.26 16.74
N ASN A 66 4.42 13.44 16.64
CA ASN A 66 5.07 14.17 15.54
C ASN A 66 5.38 13.27 14.32
N CYS A 67 4.95 12.00 14.32
CA CYS A 67 5.26 11.07 13.25
C CYS A 67 4.77 11.54 11.88
N ALA A 68 3.61 12.21 11.80
CA ALA A 68 3.09 12.79 10.57
C ALA A 68 4.02 13.88 10.02
N TYR A 69 4.48 14.77 10.91
CA TYR A 69 5.44 15.82 10.55
C TYR A 69 6.79 15.23 10.13
N LEU A 70 7.31 14.26 10.88
CA LEU A 70 8.58 13.60 10.56
C LEU A 70 8.52 12.87 9.22
N ALA A 71 7.40 12.19 8.92
CA ALA A 71 7.19 11.53 7.64
C ALA A 71 7.12 12.55 6.49
N TYR A 72 6.41 13.66 6.68
CA TYR A 72 6.35 14.76 5.72
C TYR A 72 7.74 15.38 5.47
N SER A 73 8.53 15.57 6.51
CA SER A 73 9.90 16.09 6.45
C SER A 73 10.93 15.07 5.93
N GLY A 74 10.51 13.89 5.48
CA GLY A 74 11.37 12.91 4.83
C GLY A 74 12.16 11.99 5.77
N HIS A 75 11.88 12.00 7.07
CA HIS A 75 12.58 11.14 8.05
C HIS A 75 12.34 9.65 7.81
N CYS A 76 11.27 9.27 7.09
CA CYS A 76 11.06 7.89 6.68
C CYS A 76 12.21 7.34 5.82
N ARG A 77 12.94 8.22 5.14
CA ARG A 77 14.13 7.90 4.34
C ARG A 77 15.40 8.15 5.13
N SER A 78 15.58 9.37 5.66
CA SER A 78 16.84 9.78 6.29
C SER A 78 17.04 9.22 7.70
N ASN A 79 15.97 8.85 8.41
CA ASN A 79 16.02 8.26 9.74
C ASN A 79 15.17 6.98 9.80
N GLN A 80 15.38 6.13 8.79
CA GLN A 80 14.55 4.97 8.53
C GLN A 80 14.44 4.02 9.73
N SER A 81 15.56 3.76 10.43
CA SER A 81 15.61 2.84 11.57
C SER A 81 14.82 3.34 12.78
N HIS A 82 14.85 4.64 13.05
CA HIS A 82 14.01 5.25 14.10
C HIS A 82 12.55 5.23 13.68
N MET A 83 12.27 5.66 12.45
CA MET A 83 10.90 5.72 11.94
C MET A 83 10.25 4.34 11.83
N LEU A 84 11.01 3.27 11.55
CA LEU A 84 10.53 1.88 11.59
C LEU A 84 10.16 1.39 12.98
N LYS A 85 10.69 2.00 14.03
CA LYS A 85 10.43 1.59 15.40
C LYS A 85 9.36 2.43 16.05
N VAL A 86 9.19 3.67 15.58
CA VAL A 86 8.40 4.70 16.26
C VAL A 86 7.24 5.19 15.41
N CYS A 87 7.44 5.34 14.10
CA CYS A 87 6.49 5.98 13.19
C CYS A 87 6.10 5.06 12.03
N GLU A 88 5.85 3.79 12.37
CA GLU A 88 5.58 2.71 11.41
C GLU A 88 4.36 3.05 10.52
N LYS A 89 3.34 3.67 11.10
CA LYS A 89 2.11 4.06 10.41
C LYS A 89 2.32 5.27 9.51
N SER A 90 2.92 6.35 10.03
CA SER A 90 3.22 7.55 9.26
C SER A 90 4.21 7.30 8.12
N CYS A 91 5.11 6.33 8.27
CA CYS A 91 5.99 5.88 7.19
C CYS A 91 5.42 4.77 6.32
N THR A 92 4.14 4.42 6.48
CA THR A 92 3.44 3.44 5.64
C THR A 92 4.09 2.04 5.64
N ARG A 93 4.74 1.68 6.76
CA ARG A 93 5.60 0.49 6.92
C ARG A 93 5.04 -0.59 7.83
N CYS A 94 3.75 -0.49 8.14
CA CYS A 94 3.02 -1.40 9.01
C CYS A 94 3.05 -2.86 8.61
N GLU A 95 3.28 -3.11 7.33
CA GLU A 95 3.58 -4.43 6.80
C GLU A 95 4.69 -4.18 5.77
N GLY A 96 5.66 -5.09 5.69
CA GLY A 96 6.88 -4.90 4.90
C GLY A 96 6.63 -4.59 3.42
N CYS A 97 7.71 -4.40 2.66
CA CYS A 97 7.63 -4.23 1.21
C CYS A 97 6.87 -5.39 0.54
N LEU A 98 5.62 -5.15 0.15
CA LEU A 98 4.77 -6.16 -0.48
C LEU A 98 3.78 -5.53 -1.45
N ASP A 99 3.24 -6.38 -2.32
CA ASP A 99 2.12 -6.05 -3.19
C ASP A 99 0.82 -6.43 -2.49
N ARG A 100 -0.01 -5.42 -2.24
CA ARG A 100 -1.32 -5.54 -1.60
C ARG A 100 -2.41 -5.92 -2.60
N ASN A 101 -2.16 -5.75 -3.89
CA ASN A 101 -3.05 -6.21 -4.94
C ASN A 101 -2.38 -7.31 -5.77
N LYS A 102 -3.08 -8.42 -5.98
CA LYS A 102 -2.61 -9.55 -6.79
C LYS A 102 -2.27 -9.16 -8.24
N PHE A 103 -2.85 -8.06 -8.74
CA PHE A 103 -2.60 -7.55 -10.08
C PHE A 103 -1.42 -6.59 -10.16
N CYS A 104 -0.75 -6.27 -9.04
CA CYS A 104 0.42 -5.39 -9.03
C CYS A 104 1.54 -5.80 -10.00
N PRO A 105 1.90 -7.10 -10.15
CA PRO A 105 2.93 -7.49 -11.12
C PRO A 105 2.52 -7.19 -12.55
N GLU A 106 1.25 -7.39 -12.88
CA GLU A 106 0.70 -7.12 -14.20
C GLU A 106 0.62 -5.61 -14.47
N TRP A 107 0.16 -4.83 -13.50
CA TRP A 107 0.06 -3.38 -13.62
C TRP A 107 1.43 -2.71 -13.67
N ALA A 108 2.42 -3.18 -12.90
CA ALA A 108 3.78 -2.64 -12.95
C ALA A 108 4.47 -2.90 -14.29
N ALA A 109 4.06 -3.96 -15.01
CA ALA A 109 4.53 -4.23 -16.37
C ALA A 109 3.79 -3.42 -17.46
N LYS A 110 2.74 -2.67 -17.09
CA LYS A 110 1.91 -1.88 -18.00
C LYS A 110 2.24 -0.38 -17.94
N GLY A 111 1.92 0.30 -19.03
CA GLY A 111 2.00 1.76 -19.15
C GLY A 111 0.97 2.26 -20.14
N GLU A 112 0.62 3.54 -20.02
CA GLU A 112 -0.29 4.25 -20.93
C GLU A 112 0.47 5.41 -21.57
N ASN A 113 0.35 5.61 -22.88
CA ASN A 113 1.01 6.72 -23.60
C ASN A 113 2.53 6.79 -23.38
N GLY A 114 3.19 5.64 -23.18
CA GLY A 114 4.64 5.57 -22.93
C GLY A 114 5.07 5.86 -21.50
N ILE A 115 4.12 6.09 -20.58
CA ILE A 115 4.38 6.33 -19.15
C ILE A 115 4.00 5.05 -18.37
N GLY A 116 4.98 4.45 -17.70
CA GLY A 116 4.76 3.29 -16.84
C GLY A 116 3.85 3.62 -15.65
N MET A 117 3.03 2.66 -15.20
CA MET A 117 2.12 2.86 -14.07
C MET A 117 2.84 3.20 -12.74
N CYS A 118 4.12 2.84 -12.62
CA CYS A 118 4.97 3.14 -11.48
C CYS A 118 5.76 4.47 -11.61
N GLU A 119 5.64 5.19 -12.72
CA GLU A 119 6.33 6.47 -12.91
C GLU A 119 5.63 7.61 -12.17
N LYS A 120 6.38 8.54 -11.58
CA LYS A 120 5.85 9.63 -10.74
C LYS A 120 4.83 10.54 -11.44
N ASN A 121 4.93 10.69 -12.76
CA ASN A 121 4.04 11.46 -13.62
C ASN A 121 2.79 10.67 -14.06
N SER A 122 2.70 9.37 -13.73
CA SER A 122 1.52 8.56 -14.02
C SER A 122 0.37 8.91 -13.07
N PRO A 123 -0.88 9.03 -13.58
CA PRO A 123 -2.05 9.19 -12.71
C PRO A 123 -2.25 7.99 -11.77
N HIS A 124 -1.68 6.83 -12.11
CA HIS A 124 -1.76 5.60 -11.32
C HIS A 124 -0.68 5.52 -10.23
N TYR A 125 0.34 6.37 -10.29
CA TYR A 125 1.46 6.36 -9.36
C TYR A 125 1.06 6.41 -7.88
N PRO A 126 0.07 7.22 -7.43
CA PRO A 126 -0.31 7.24 -6.02
C PRO A 126 -0.81 5.88 -5.52
N TYR A 127 -1.58 5.17 -6.34
CA TYR A 127 -2.08 3.84 -6.00
C TYR A 127 -0.96 2.82 -6.06
N MET A 128 -0.22 2.78 -7.17
CA MET A 128 0.88 1.84 -7.39
C MET A 128 1.98 2.00 -6.32
N ARG A 129 2.26 3.24 -5.91
CA ARG A 129 3.22 3.55 -4.85
C ARG A 129 2.85 2.98 -3.51
N PHE A 130 1.57 2.93 -3.19
CA PHE A 130 1.11 2.50 -1.87
C PHE A 130 0.79 1.00 -1.83
N TYR A 131 0.19 0.47 -2.90
CA TYR A 131 -0.34 -0.89 -2.96
C TYR A 131 0.52 -1.86 -3.76
N CYS A 132 1.44 -1.39 -4.60
CA CYS A 132 2.27 -2.22 -5.47
C CYS A 132 3.76 -1.98 -5.25
N GLN A 133 4.15 -1.80 -3.98
CA GLN A 133 5.49 -1.36 -3.60
C GLN A 133 6.60 -2.30 -4.12
N LYS A 134 6.35 -3.62 -4.05
CA LYS A 134 7.31 -4.64 -4.49
C LYS A 134 7.38 -4.69 -6.02
N SER A 135 6.24 -4.75 -6.69
CA SER A 135 6.16 -4.78 -8.16
C SER A 135 6.72 -3.49 -8.80
N CYS A 136 6.50 -2.34 -8.19
CA CYS A 136 7.07 -1.06 -8.64
C CYS A 136 8.52 -0.83 -8.20
N LYS A 137 9.17 -1.80 -7.53
CA LYS A 137 10.56 -1.67 -7.06
C LYS A 137 10.80 -0.46 -6.15
N ILE A 138 9.76 0.03 -5.49
CA ILE A 138 9.84 1.19 -4.59
C ILE A 138 10.63 0.85 -3.33
N CYS A 139 10.69 -0.44 -3.02
CA CYS A 139 11.42 -0.95 -1.88
C CYS A 139 12.93 -0.96 -2.06
N SER A 140 13.42 -0.94 -3.31
CA SER A 140 14.86 -0.93 -3.62
C SER A 140 15.48 0.48 -3.58
N ASP A 141 14.69 1.55 -3.63
CA ASP A 141 15.16 2.94 -3.42
C ASP A 141 15.57 3.23 -1.97
N ILE A 142 15.74 2.18 -1.15
CA ILE A 142 16.16 2.26 0.25
C ILE A 142 17.46 1.47 0.50
N MET A 143 18.09 0.93 -0.55
CA MET A 143 19.39 0.25 -0.49
C MET A 143 20.35 0.71 -1.60
N SER A 144 20.25 1.95 -2.07
CA SER A 144 21.13 2.45 -3.12
C SER A 144 21.50 3.90 -2.93
N GLU A 145 22.19 4.22 -1.84
CA GLU A 145 23.14 5.34 -1.80
C GLU A 145 24.35 4.84 -0.99
N GLU A 146 25.36 4.31 -1.70
CA GLU A 146 26.75 4.52 -1.29
C GLU A 146 27.18 5.92 -1.73
#